data_AF-A0A3M0XPF7-F1
#
_entry.id   AF-A0A3M0XPF7-F1
#
_cell.length_a   1.000
_cell.length_b   1.000
_cell.length_c   1.000
_cell.angle_alpha   90.00
_cell.angle_beta   90.00
_cell.angle_gamma   90.00
#
_symmetry.space_group_name_H-M   'P 1'
#
loop_
_entity.id
_entity.type
_entity.pdbx_description
1 polymer ?
#
loop_
_entity_poly.entity_id
_entity_poly.type
_entity_poly.pdbx_seq_one_letter_code
_entity_poly.pdbx_strand_id
1 'polypeptide(L)'
;MALVTDLVSDVLVSAPEAPEPLVTRHYLRAVRTFCRSTGAWRDDLGVLFDGKTSDYAINVPLDSEAFDASMCKVGDRVLGKASREQMLYRYRATASGRPQVYRVSASRLIFAPDPAEDISSNVVVTAWLRPVLSATNVPDALVEEHHDEGFVPGALATLLLTPNAPWRDADMAVYYLRKFDDYVARWRSVAADGGNTGVPRRVRYGGY
;
A
#
# COMPACT_ATOMS: atom_id res chain seq x y z
N MET A 1 -11.46 14.01 -2.60
CA MET A 1 -10.01 13.78 -2.70
C MET A 1 -9.34 15.08 -2.28
N ALA A 2 -8.43 15.00 -1.32
CA ALA A 2 -7.78 16.16 -0.74
C ALA A 2 -6.52 16.50 -1.53
N LEU A 3 -6.34 17.80 -1.82
CA LEU A 3 -5.16 18.30 -2.51
C LEU A 3 -3.96 18.26 -1.58
N VAL A 4 -2.85 17.70 -2.05
CA VAL A 4 -1.64 17.57 -1.23
C VAL A 4 -1.10 18.93 -0.79
N THR A 5 -1.23 19.97 -1.61
CA THR A 5 -0.82 21.34 -1.28
C THR A 5 -1.51 21.87 -0.02
N ASP A 6 -2.79 21.54 0.16
CA ASP A 6 -3.60 22.00 1.29
C ASP A 6 -3.27 21.21 2.57
N LEU A 7 -2.76 19.99 2.44
CA LEU A 7 -2.34 19.15 3.58
C LEU A 7 -0.93 19.52 4.07
N VAL A 8 -0.11 20.04 3.18
CA VAL A 8 1.28 20.39 3.46
C VAL A 8 1.40 21.66 4.31
N SER A 9 0.37 22.52 4.35
CA SER A 9 0.37 23.72 5.20
C SER A 9 0.58 23.41 6.69
N ASP A 10 0.07 22.29 7.19
CA ASP A 10 0.24 21.91 8.61
C ASP A 10 1.68 21.48 8.92
N VAL A 11 2.38 20.94 7.93
CA VAL A 11 3.82 20.63 8.03
C VAL A 11 4.64 21.92 7.97
N LEU A 12 4.25 22.88 7.14
CA LEU A 12 4.92 24.18 7.00
C LEU A 12 4.88 25.01 8.29
N VAL A 13 3.91 24.82 9.18
CA VAL A 13 3.89 25.49 10.50
C VAL A 13 5.17 25.22 11.29
N SER A 14 5.72 24.01 11.21
CA SER A 14 6.95 23.63 11.92
C SER A 14 8.23 23.88 11.11
N ALA A 15 8.11 24.11 9.81
CA ALA A 15 9.23 24.34 8.90
C ALA A 15 8.88 25.42 7.85
N PRO A 16 8.67 26.69 8.26
CA PRO A 16 8.08 27.71 7.39
C PRO A 16 8.98 28.13 6.22
N GLU A 17 10.29 27.96 6.36
CA GLU A 17 11.27 28.29 5.32
C GLU A 17 11.50 27.15 4.32
N ALA A 18 10.89 25.98 4.55
CA ALA A 18 11.06 24.83 3.66
C ALA A 18 10.30 25.05 2.33
N PRO A 19 10.95 24.84 1.17
CA PRO A 19 10.27 24.94 -0.12
C PRO A 19 9.11 23.94 -0.20
N GLU A 20 7.92 24.40 -0.55
CA GLU A 20 6.71 23.57 -0.63
C GLU A 20 6.89 22.26 -1.45
N PRO A 21 7.55 22.24 -2.63
CA PRO A 21 7.78 21.00 -3.37
C PRO A 21 8.61 19.96 -2.59
N LEU A 22 9.53 20.43 -1.73
CA LEU A 22 10.30 19.55 -0.86
C LEU A 22 9.40 18.97 0.23
N VAL A 23 8.58 19.81 0.87
CA VAL A 23 7.65 19.37 1.91
C VAL A 23 6.64 18.38 1.37
N THR A 24 6.04 18.64 0.21
CA THR A 24 5.15 17.71 -0.53
C THR A 24 5.81 16.35 -0.74
N ARG A 25 7.08 16.32 -1.13
CA ARG A 25 7.81 15.06 -1.32
C ARG A 25 8.00 14.29 -0.01
N HIS A 26 8.29 14.97 1.08
CA HIS A 26 8.43 14.35 2.41
C HIS A 26 7.08 13.84 2.94
N TYR A 27 6.02 14.62 2.73
CA TYR A 27 4.65 14.24 3.06
C TYR A 27 4.20 12.99 2.30
N LEU A 28 4.32 12.96 0.97
CA LEU A 28 3.98 11.77 0.17
C LEU A 28 4.82 10.54 0.55
N ARG A 29 6.09 10.73 0.94
CA ARG A 29 6.92 9.63 1.47
C ARG A 29 6.38 9.09 2.79
N ALA A 30 5.89 9.95 3.68
CA ALA A 30 5.27 9.55 4.93
C ALA A 30 3.99 8.75 4.68
N VAL A 31 3.08 9.27 3.85
CA VAL A 31 1.83 8.58 3.47
C VAL A 31 2.13 7.21 2.85
N ARG A 32 3.09 7.14 1.92
CA ARG A 32 3.50 5.87 1.28
C ARG A 32 4.10 4.88 2.29
N THR A 33 4.90 5.37 3.23
CA THR A 33 5.51 4.54 4.28
C THR A 33 4.44 3.98 5.21
N PHE A 34 3.48 4.81 5.60
CA PHE A 34 2.33 4.40 6.39
C PHE A 34 1.51 3.34 5.65
N CYS A 35 1.02 3.63 4.43
CA CYS A 35 0.20 2.71 3.64
C CYS A 35 0.90 1.37 3.39
N ARG A 36 2.20 1.39 3.09
CA ARG A 36 2.99 0.17 2.91
C ARG A 36 3.13 -0.63 4.20
N SER A 37 3.24 0.05 5.33
CA SER A 37 3.51 -0.55 6.63
C SER A 37 2.27 -1.14 7.27
N THR A 38 1.13 -0.48 7.13
CA THR A 38 -0.13 -0.85 7.78
C THR A 38 -1.09 -1.55 6.82
N GLY A 39 -0.96 -1.30 5.52
CA GLY A 39 -1.95 -1.71 4.54
C GLY A 39 -3.31 -1.06 4.81
N ALA A 40 -3.35 0.17 5.35
CA ALA A 40 -4.60 0.87 5.66
C ALA A 40 -5.45 1.16 4.42
N TRP A 41 -4.81 1.46 3.29
CA TRP A 41 -5.53 1.65 2.02
C TRP A 41 -5.64 0.33 1.26
N ARG A 42 -6.85 -0.21 1.18
CA ARG A 42 -7.19 -1.41 0.41
C ARG A 42 -8.45 -1.18 -0.39
N ASP A 43 -8.44 -1.65 -1.62
CA ASP A 43 -9.63 -1.66 -2.48
C ASP A 43 -9.72 -2.98 -3.25
N ASP A 44 -10.96 -3.39 -3.51
CA ASP A 44 -11.26 -4.50 -4.41
C ASP A 44 -11.27 -3.98 -5.85
N LEU A 45 -10.26 -4.36 -6.61
CA LEU A 45 -10.04 -3.90 -7.98
C LEU A 45 -10.37 -5.00 -8.99
N GLY A 46 -11.12 -4.61 -10.01
CA GLY A 46 -11.35 -5.44 -11.18
C GLY A 46 -10.13 -5.43 -12.11
N VAL A 47 -9.88 -6.57 -12.76
CA VAL A 47 -8.86 -6.70 -13.80
C VAL A 47 -9.52 -7.16 -15.08
N LEU A 48 -9.22 -6.48 -16.20
CA LEU A 48 -9.66 -6.88 -17.52
C LEU A 48 -8.85 -8.11 -17.96
N PHE A 49 -9.41 -9.28 -17.71
CA PHE A 49 -8.77 -10.56 -17.97
C PHE A 49 -9.19 -11.10 -19.35
N ASP A 50 -8.21 -11.35 -20.22
CA ASP A 50 -8.43 -11.87 -21.57
C ASP A 50 -8.12 -13.38 -21.70
N GLY A 51 -7.62 -14.01 -20.64
CA GLY A 51 -7.28 -15.44 -20.61
C GLY A 51 -6.13 -15.86 -21.51
N LYS A 52 -5.40 -14.93 -22.15
CA LYS A 52 -4.38 -15.24 -23.16
C LYS A 52 -2.96 -14.91 -22.74
N THR A 53 -2.81 -14.06 -21.74
CA THR A 53 -1.50 -13.60 -21.25
C THR A 53 -1.43 -13.77 -19.73
N SER A 54 -0.24 -13.79 -19.15
CA SER A 54 -0.09 -13.86 -17.71
C SER A 54 0.07 -12.51 -17.02
N ASP A 55 0.22 -11.42 -17.76
CA ASP A 55 0.49 -10.08 -17.22
C ASP A 55 -0.64 -9.12 -17.53
N TYR A 56 -1.34 -8.69 -16.49
CA TYR A 56 -2.48 -7.80 -16.56
C TYR A 56 -2.24 -6.51 -15.80
N ALA A 57 -2.66 -5.39 -16.38
CA ALA A 57 -2.72 -4.13 -15.65
C ALA A 57 -3.92 -4.13 -14.70
N ILE A 58 -3.68 -3.77 -13.45
CA ILE A 58 -4.73 -3.56 -12.45
C ILE A 58 -5.31 -2.17 -12.67
N ASN A 59 -6.64 -2.06 -12.73
CA ASN A 59 -7.29 -0.75 -12.80
C ASN A 59 -7.27 -0.10 -11.41
N VAL A 60 -6.27 0.74 -11.17
CA VAL A 60 -6.07 1.44 -9.90
C VAL A 60 -6.72 2.83 -9.94
N PRO A 61 -7.19 3.36 -8.79
CA PRO A 61 -7.65 4.75 -8.69
C PRO A 61 -6.60 5.77 -9.13
N LEU A 62 -7.04 6.98 -9.52
CA LEU A 62 -6.13 8.07 -9.90
C LEU A 62 -5.10 8.36 -8.79
N ASP A 63 -3.89 8.73 -9.19
CA ASP A 63 -2.78 9.05 -8.29
C ASP A 63 -2.37 7.92 -7.32
N SER A 64 -2.77 6.68 -7.60
CA SER A 64 -2.47 5.51 -6.77
C SER A 64 -1.69 4.43 -7.52
N GLU A 65 -0.98 3.60 -6.75
CA GLU A 65 -0.37 2.38 -7.27
C GLU A 65 -0.63 1.21 -6.32
N ALA A 66 -0.90 0.04 -6.90
CA ALA A 66 -0.99 -1.21 -6.16
C ALA A 66 0.42 -1.78 -5.97
N PHE A 67 0.89 -1.74 -4.72
CA PHE A 67 2.24 -2.22 -4.39
C PHE A 67 2.23 -3.71 -4.02
N ASP A 68 1.10 -4.20 -3.50
CA ASP A 68 0.92 -5.59 -3.14
C ASP A 68 -0.58 -5.94 -3.18
N ALA A 69 -0.93 -7.20 -2.95
CA ALA A 69 -2.31 -7.63 -2.76
C ALA A 69 -2.43 -8.65 -1.64
N SER A 70 -3.57 -8.61 -0.94
CA SER A 70 -3.92 -9.60 0.08
C SER A 70 -4.65 -10.80 -0.50
N MET A 71 -5.45 -10.60 -1.56
CA MET A 71 -6.28 -11.66 -2.13
C MET A 71 -6.46 -11.45 -3.64
N CYS A 72 -6.52 -12.56 -4.37
CA CYS A 72 -6.90 -12.58 -5.78
C CYS A 72 -7.87 -13.74 -6.02
N LYS A 73 -8.96 -13.46 -6.71
CA LYS A 73 -9.98 -14.43 -7.12
C LYS A 73 -10.11 -14.44 -8.64
N VAL A 74 -10.24 -15.62 -9.21
CA VAL A 74 -10.57 -15.83 -10.62
C VAL A 74 -11.84 -16.68 -10.66
N GLY A 75 -12.97 -16.06 -10.99
CA GLY A 75 -14.29 -16.65 -10.75
C GLY A 75 -14.48 -16.94 -9.27
N ASP A 76 -14.90 -18.17 -8.92
CA ASP A 76 -15.11 -18.60 -7.53
C ASP A 76 -13.83 -19.07 -6.83
N ARG A 77 -12.69 -19.14 -7.53
CA ARG A 77 -11.45 -19.71 -6.99
C ARG A 77 -10.53 -18.61 -6.45
N VAL A 78 -10.16 -18.75 -5.17
CA VAL A 78 -9.07 -17.98 -4.56
C VAL A 78 -7.73 -18.56 -5.01
N LEU A 79 -6.83 -17.71 -5.50
CA LEU A 79 -5.48 -18.09 -5.90
C LEU A 79 -4.48 -17.93 -4.75
N GLY A 80 -3.42 -18.73 -4.77
CA GLY A 80 -2.31 -18.59 -3.83
C GLY A 80 -1.39 -17.45 -4.22
N LYS A 81 -0.88 -16.69 -3.25
CA LYS A 81 0.16 -15.69 -3.52
C LYS A 81 1.51 -16.39 -3.65
N ALA A 82 2.30 -16.03 -4.66
CA ALA A 82 3.64 -16.60 -4.87
C ALA A 82 4.71 -15.51 -5.03
N SER A 83 5.92 -15.80 -4.55
CA SER A 83 7.09 -14.96 -4.83
C SER A 83 7.53 -15.13 -6.29
N ARG A 84 8.36 -14.18 -6.80
CA ARG A 84 8.97 -14.29 -8.12
C ARG A 84 9.74 -15.61 -8.29
N GLU A 85 10.51 -15.98 -7.27
CA GLU A 85 11.29 -17.23 -7.26
C GLU A 85 10.39 -18.46 -7.30
N GLN A 86 9.30 -18.47 -6.51
CA GLN A 86 8.34 -19.57 -6.54
C GLN A 86 7.67 -19.71 -7.91
N MET A 87 7.31 -18.60 -8.56
CA MET A 87 6.78 -18.64 -9.93
C MET A 87 7.79 -19.24 -10.92
N LEU A 88 9.06 -18.85 -10.83
CA LEU A 88 10.12 -19.34 -11.72
C LEU A 88 10.42 -20.83 -11.50
N TYR A 89 10.64 -21.25 -10.26
CA TYR A 89 11.13 -22.60 -9.95
C TYR A 89 10.02 -23.64 -9.77
N ARG A 90 8.88 -23.26 -9.19
CA ARG A 90 7.80 -24.20 -8.82
C ARG A 90 6.72 -24.31 -9.88
N TYR A 91 6.34 -23.19 -10.48
CA TYR A 91 5.20 -23.13 -11.40
C TYR A 91 5.60 -23.03 -12.87
N ARG A 92 6.90 -22.89 -13.17
CA ARG A 92 7.48 -22.62 -14.50
C ARG A 92 6.68 -21.55 -15.23
N ALA A 93 7.16 -20.30 -15.20
CA ALA A 93 6.48 -19.16 -15.82
C ALA A 93 6.07 -19.36 -17.30
N THR A 94 6.64 -20.34 -18.02
CA THR A 94 6.29 -20.67 -19.42
C THR A 94 5.37 -21.87 -19.58
N ALA A 95 4.96 -22.53 -18.49
CA ALA A 95 4.00 -23.62 -18.54
C ALA A 95 2.60 -23.05 -18.79
N SER A 96 1.86 -23.68 -19.71
CA SER A 96 0.48 -23.31 -20.01
C SER A 96 -0.49 -24.13 -19.15
N GLY A 97 -1.49 -23.49 -18.55
CA GLY A 97 -2.52 -24.17 -17.76
C GLY A 97 -3.47 -23.21 -17.04
N ARG A 98 -4.28 -23.74 -16.13
CA ARG A 98 -5.14 -22.90 -15.27
C ARG A 98 -4.30 -22.18 -14.22
N PRO A 99 -4.43 -20.84 -14.05
CA PRO A 99 -3.71 -20.09 -13.03
C PRO A 99 -3.92 -20.68 -11.64
N GLN A 100 -2.84 -20.88 -10.90
CA GLN A 100 -2.88 -21.39 -9.53
C GLN A 100 -2.37 -20.36 -8.53
N VAL A 101 -1.40 -19.56 -8.97
CA VAL A 101 -0.81 -18.53 -8.15
C VAL A 101 -0.79 -17.19 -8.85
N TYR A 102 -0.70 -16.13 -8.04
CA TYR A 102 -0.60 -14.77 -8.51
C TYR A 102 0.51 -14.00 -7.79
N ARG A 103 0.94 -12.91 -8.40
CA ARG A 103 1.89 -11.94 -7.86
C ARG A 103 1.47 -10.56 -8.29
N VAL A 104 1.52 -9.60 -7.38
CA VAL A 104 1.32 -8.18 -7.71
C VAL A 104 2.67 -7.47 -7.68
N SER A 105 2.92 -6.63 -8.67
CA SER A 105 4.12 -5.83 -8.77
C SER A 105 3.85 -4.58 -9.60
N ALA A 106 4.01 -3.40 -9.02
CA ALA A 106 3.86 -2.11 -9.71
C ALA A 106 2.53 -1.99 -10.50
N SER A 107 1.40 -2.22 -9.82
CA SER A 107 0.06 -2.23 -10.44
C SER A 107 -0.15 -3.26 -11.55
N ARG A 108 0.73 -4.27 -11.66
CA ARG A 108 0.54 -5.40 -12.55
C ARG A 108 0.25 -6.66 -11.76
N LEU A 109 -0.74 -7.41 -12.22
CA LEU A 109 -1.11 -8.72 -11.73
C LEU A 109 -0.52 -9.76 -12.67
N ILE A 110 0.36 -10.60 -12.14
CA ILE A 110 1.01 -11.66 -12.88
C ILE A 110 0.49 -13.00 -12.39
N PHE A 111 0.11 -13.87 -13.31
CA PHE A 111 -0.34 -15.23 -13.02
C PHE A 111 0.73 -16.27 -13.35
N ALA A 112 0.66 -17.41 -12.67
CA ALA A 112 1.35 -18.62 -13.10
C ALA A 112 0.52 -19.86 -12.73
N PRO A 113 0.51 -20.92 -13.56
CA PRO A 113 1.00 -20.99 -14.94
C PRO A 113 0.28 -20.02 -15.90
N ASP A 114 0.81 -19.81 -17.11
CA ASP A 114 0.20 -18.95 -18.13
C ASP A 114 -1.19 -19.49 -18.51
N PRO A 115 -2.24 -18.65 -18.55
CA PRO A 115 -3.57 -19.11 -18.92
C PRO A 115 -3.56 -19.61 -20.37
N ALA A 116 -3.90 -20.90 -20.55
CA ALA A 116 -3.79 -21.61 -21.84
C ALA A 116 -5.07 -21.62 -22.68
N GLU A 117 -6.20 -21.15 -22.14
CA GLU A 117 -7.52 -21.19 -22.77
C GLU A 117 -8.32 -19.96 -22.32
N ASP A 118 -9.32 -19.53 -23.11
CA ASP A 118 -10.26 -18.42 -22.84
C ASP A 118 -11.06 -18.65 -21.53
N ILE A 119 -10.37 -18.57 -20.39
CA ILE A 119 -10.97 -18.52 -19.06
C ILE A 119 -11.56 -17.11 -18.94
N SER A 120 -12.72 -16.88 -19.54
CA SER A 120 -13.47 -15.62 -19.41
C SER A 120 -14.13 -15.56 -18.03
N SER A 121 -13.31 -15.41 -17.00
CA SER A 121 -13.74 -15.29 -15.61
C SER A 121 -13.43 -13.90 -15.08
N ASN A 122 -14.33 -13.36 -14.27
CA ASN A 122 -14.07 -12.11 -13.55
C ASN A 122 -12.89 -12.31 -12.61
N VAL A 123 -11.92 -11.40 -12.70
CA VAL A 123 -10.77 -11.35 -11.80
C VAL A 123 -10.95 -10.19 -10.84
N VAL A 124 -10.98 -10.51 -9.55
CA VAL A 124 -11.10 -9.54 -8.46
C VAL A 124 -9.86 -9.65 -7.59
N VAL A 125 -9.18 -8.53 -7.39
CA VAL A 125 -7.98 -8.43 -6.56
C VAL A 125 -8.21 -7.43 -5.45
N THR A 126 -8.10 -7.88 -4.21
CA THR A 126 -8.00 -6.97 -3.06
C THR A 126 -6.56 -6.47 -2.99
N ALA A 127 -6.33 -5.29 -3.56
CA ALA A 127 -5.00 -4.69 -3.67
C ALA A 127 -4.73 -3.78 -2.47
N TRP A 128 -3.46 -3.74 -2.06
CA TRP A 128 -2.97 -2.73 -1.12
C TRP A 128 -2.40 -1.57 -1.92
N LEU A 129 -2.97 -0.40 -1.67
CA LEU A 129 -2.72 0.81 -2.42
C LEU A 129 -1.83 1.77 -1.66
N ARG A 130 -1.15 2.63 -2.40
CA ARG A 130 -0.43 3.80 -1.88
C ARG A 130 -0.44 4.89 -2.95
N PRO A 131 -0.36 6.17 -2.59
CA PRO A 131 -0.31 7.24 -3.57
C PRO A 131 1.01 7.18 -4.34
N VAL A 132 1.04 7.52 -5.62
CA VAL A 132 2.28 7.65 -6.40
C VAL A 132 3.15 8.81 -5.88
N LEU A 133 4.45 8.82 -6.19
CA LEU A 133 5.34 9.90 -5.71
C LEU A 133 5.02 11.27 -6.32
N SER A 134 4.33 11.29 -7.45
CA SER A 134 3.85 12.50 -8.14
C SER A 134 2.36 12.75 -7.90
N ALA A 135 1.77 12.12 -6.88
CA ALA A 135 0.35 12.25 -6.59
C ALA A 135 0.00 13.70 -6.26
N THR A 136 -1.04 14.23 -6.88
CA THR A 136 -1.57 15.57 -6.55
C THR A 136 -2.65 15.46 -5.49
N ASN A 137 -3.26 14.28 -5.37
CA ASN A 137 -4.38 14.01 -4.48
C ASN A 137 -4.12 12.81 -3.56
N VAL A 138 -4.72 12.86 -2.38
CA VAL A 138 -4.83 11.72 -1.46
C VAL A 138 -6.31 11.48 -1.14
N PRO A 139 -6.78 10.22 -1.02
CA PRO A 139 -8.16 9.94 -0.65
C PRO A 139 -8.58 10.61 0.68
N ASP A 140 -9.78 11.21 0.72
CA ASP A 140 -10.28 11.94 1.90
C ASP A 140 -10.33 11.05 3.14
N ALA A 141 -10.84 9.83 2.99
CA ALA A 141 -10.95 8.88 4.09
C ALA A 141 -9.59 8.59 4.78
N LEU A 142 -8.49 8.52 4.02
CA LEU A 142 -7.15 8.33 4.59
C LEU A 142 -6.68 9.58 5.33
N VAL A 143 -6.99 10.75 4.78
CA VAL A 143 -6.58 12.03 5.37
C VAL A 143 -7.35 12.25 6.68
N GLU A 144 -8.67 12.14 6.65
CA GLU A 144 -9.52 12.32 7.83
C GLU A 144 -9.09 11.44 9.02
N GLU A 145 -8.63 10.22 8.76
CA GLU A 145 -8.27 9.28 9.81
C GLU A 145 -6.80 9.36 10.26
N HIS A 146 -5.87 9.66 9.35
CA HIS A 146 -4.43 9.46 9.59
C HIS A 146 -3.56 10.70 9.42
N HIS A 147 -4.13 11.85 9.01
CA HIS A 147 -3.37 13.05 8.71
C HIS A 147 -2.53 13.54 9.90
N ASP A 148 -3.19 13.86 11.02
CA ASP A 148 -2.56 14.58 12.13
C ASP A 148 -1.64 13.71 12.99
N GLU A 149 -2.00 12.44 13.18
CA GLU A 149 -1.26 11.50 14.02
C GLU A 149 -0.24 10.67 13.23
N GLY A 150 -0.44 10.51 11.92
CA GLY A 150 0.40 9.69 11.05
C GLY A 150 1.18 10.50 10.02
N PHE A 151 0.50 11.16 9.09
CA PHE A 151 1.15 11.76 7.92
C PHE A 151 2.02 12.96 8.27
N VAL A 152 1.51 13.90 9.08
CA VAL A 152 2.24 15.09 9.50
C VAL A 152 3.49 14.72 10.32
N PRO A 153 3.43 13.86 11.36
CA PRO A 153 4.62 13.42 12.09
C PRO A 153 5.65 12.71 11.20
N GLY A 154 5.20 11.80 10.32
CA GLY A 154 6.11 11.12 9.41
C GLY A 154 6.81 12.06 8.42
N ALA A 155 6.11 13.11 7.97
CA ALA A 155 6.68 14.14 7.10
C ALA A 155 7.76 14.94 7.86
N LEU A 156 7.42 15.45 9.05
CA LEU A 156 8.32 16.24 9.90
C LEU A 156 9.56 15.46 10.32
N ALA A 157 9.40 14.19 10.69
CA ALA A 157 10.51 13.31 11.08
C ALA A 157 11.62 13.25 10.02
N THR A 158 11.25 13.30 8.74
CA THR A 158 12.23 13.23 7.64
C THR A 158 12.62 14.61 7.11
N LEU A 159 11.72 15.59 7.15
CA LEU A 159 11.98 16.96 6.69
C LEU A 159 12.97 17.68 7.61
N LEU A 160 12.80 17.57 8.93
CA LEU A 160 13.63 18.25 9.92
C LEU A 160 15.07 17.68 9.99
N LEU A 161 15.32 16.53 9.36
CA LEU A 161 16.67 15.96 9.20
C LEU A 161 17.39 16.44 7.93
N THR A 162 16.79 17.35 7.15
CA THR A 162 17.41 17.85 5.92
C THR A 162 18.77 18.50 6.24
N PRO A 163 19.87 18.06 5.61
CA PRO A 163 21.20 18.57 5.92
C PRO A 163 21.36 20.02 5.48
N ASN A 164 22.04 20.83 6.30
CA ASN A 164 22.34 22.24 6.04
C ASN A 164 21.11 23.12 5.75
N ALA A 165 19.92 22.70 6.16
CA ALA A 165 18.70 23.48 6.04
C ALA A 165 18.50 24.40 7.26
N PRO A 166 17.95 25.61 7.10
CA PRO A 166 17.68 26.51 8.22
C PRO A 166 16.54 26.00 9.12
N TRP A 167 15.61 25.21 8.60
CA TRP A 167 14.56 24.52 9.36
C TRP A 167 14.99 23.18 9.96
N ARG A 168 16.29 22.85 9.93
CA ARG A 168 16.79 21.57 10.46
C ARG A 168 16.69 21.57 11.99
N ASP A 169 16.01 20.57 12.54
CA ASP A 169 15.94 20.30 13.97
C ASP A 169 15.99 18.78 14.23
N ALA A 170 17.14 18.29 14.69
CA ALA A 170 17.36 16.87 14.87
C ALA A 170 16.59 16.29 16.07
N ASP A 171 16.40 17.07 17.13
CA ASP A 171 15.73 16.60 18.34
C ASP A 171 14.22 16.49 18.09
N MET A 172 13.64 17.50 17.44
CA MET A 172 12.24 17.46 17.01
C MET A 172 12.00 16.38 15.95
N ALA A 173 12.95 16.14 15.04
CA ALA A 173 12.86 15.04 14.09
C ALA A 173 12.74 13.67 14.80
N VAL A 174 13.55 13.41 15.82
CA VAL A 174 13.51 12.16 16.59
C VAL A 174 12.19 12.04 17.36
N TYR A 175 11.67 13.13 17.92
CA TYR A 175 10.37 13.15 18.57
C TYR A 175 9.23 12.74 17.60
N TYR A 176 9.16 13.37 16.43
CA TYR A 176 8.15 13.06 15.43
C TYR A 176 8.31 11.66 14.84
N LEU A 177 9.54 11.17 14.70
CA LEU A 177 9.81 9.80 14.26
C LEU A 177 9.21 8.79 15.23
N ARG A 178 9.41 8.97 16.54
CA ARG A 178 8.80 8.10 17.57
C ARG A 178 7.29 8.13 17.52
N LYS A 179 6.68 9.33 17.41
CA LYS A 179 5.23 9.48 17.28
C LYS A 179 4.69 8.73 16.06
N PHE A 180 5.38 8.83 14.92
CA PHE A 180 5.02 8.14 13.69
C PHE A 180 5.16 6.61 13.82
N ASP A 181 6.27 6.13 14.37
CA ASP A 181 6.52 4.70 14.55
C ASP A 181 5.50 4.05 15.50
N ASP A 182 5.16 4.72 16.61
CA ASP A 182 4.12 4.28 17.55
C ASP A 182 2.74 4.20 16.87
N TYR A 183 2.40 5.20 16.07
CA TYR A 183 1.16 5.24 15.30
C TYR A 183 1.10 4.11 14.26
N VAL A 184 2.18 3.89 13.51
CA VAL A 184 2.30 2.79 12.55
C VAL A 184 2.18 1.43 13.26
N ALA A 185 2.81 1.26 14.43
CA ALA A 185 2.73 0.03 15.21
C ALA A 185 1.31 -0.27 15.68
N ARG A 186 0.59 0.76 16.18
CA ARG A 186 -0.82 0.65 16.56
C ARG A 186 -1.69 0.24 15.36
N TRP A 187 -1.49 0.84 14.20
CA TRP A 187 -2.29 0.50 13.02
C TRP A 187 -1.93 -0.84 12.40
N ARG A 188 -0.67 -1.28 12.51
CA ARG A 188 -0.27 -2.63 12.12
C ARG A 188 -0.99 -3.71 12.93
N SER A 189 -1.20 -3.52 14.23
CA SER A 189 -1.94 -4.49 15.04
C SER A 189 -3.42 -4.56 14.63
N VAL A 190 -4.05 -3.40 14.42
CA VAL A 190 -5.45 -3.32 13.91
C VAL A 190 -5.57 -4.00 12.54
N ALA A 191 -4.62 -3.75 11.65
CA ALA A 191 -4.60 -4.35 10.32
C ALA A 191 -4.38 -5.87 10.34
N ALA A 192 -3.58 -6.38 11.29
CA ALA A 192 -3.36 -7.81 11.49
C ALA A 192 -4.64 -8.52 11.99
N ASP A 193 -5.49 -7.81 12.72
CA ASP A 193 -6.82 -8.29 13.13
C ASP A 193 -7.88 -8.14 12.02
N GLY A 194 -7.47 -7.72 10.81
CA GLY A 194 -8.37 -7.54 9.67
C GLY A 194 -9.31 -6.35 9.83
N GLY A 195 -8.96 -5.37 10.68
CA GLY A 195 -9.85 -4.26 11.05
C GLY A 195 -10.96 -4.66 12.03
N ASN A 196 -10.99 -5.93 12.48
CA ASN A 196 -11.98 -6.45 13.41
C ASN A 196 -11.46 -6.35 14.85
N THR A 197 -11.53 -5.15 15.44
CA THR A 197 -11.35 -4.99 16.88
C THR A 197 -12.52 -5.66 17.61
N GLY A 198 -12.26 -6.70 18.40
CA GLY A 198 -13.26 -7.35 19.27
C GLY A 198 -13.82 -8.68 18.79
N VAL A 199 -13.36 -9.28 17.68
CA VAL A 199 -13.74 -10.65 17.34
C VAL A 199 -12.93 -11.64 18.19
N PRO A 200 -13.57 -12.41 19.10
CA PRO A 200 -12.84 -13.34 19.95
C PRO A 200 -12.17 -14.42 19.08
N ARG A 201 -10.83 -14.48 19.13
CA ARG A 201 -10.05 -15.54 18.49
C ARG A 201 -10.45 -16.88 19.10
N ARG A 202 -11.23 -17.68 18.38
CA ARG A 202 -11.50 -19.08 18.77
C ARG A 202 -10.29 -19.93 18.40
N VAL A 203 -9.37 -20.08 19.35
CA VAL A 203 -8.27 -21.03 19.23
C VAL A 203 -8.84 -22.44 19.45
N ARG A 204 -8.80 -23.29 18.41
CA ARG A 204 -9.07 -24.73 18.56
C ARG A 204 -7.76 -25.39 18.99
N TYR A 205 -7.61 -25.69 20.28
CA TYR A 205 -6.53 -26.55 20.74
C TYR A 205 -6.81 -27.97 20.25
N GLY A 206 -6.06 -28.41 19.23
CA GLY A 206 -5.92 -29.82 18.89
C GLY A 206 -4.98 -30.46 19.90
N GLY A 207 -5.51 -30.91 21.03
CA GLY A 207 -4.81 -31.86 21.89
C GLY A 207 -4.81 -33.24 21.22
N TYR A 208 -3.63 -33.85 21.16
CA TYR A 208 -3.48 -35.30 21.00
C TYR A 208 -3.42 -35.93 22.38
#